data_AF-A0A9Y4NVF8-F1
#
_entry.id   AF-A0A9Y4NVF8-F1
#
_cell.length_a   1.000
_cell.length_b   1.000
_cell.length_c   1.000
_cell.angle_alpha   90.00
_cell.angle_beta   90.00
_cell.angle_gamma   90.00
#
_symmetry.space_group_name_H-M   'P 1'
#
loop_
_entity.id
_entity.type
_entity.pdbx_description
1 polymer ?
#
loop_
_entity_poly.entity_id
_entity_poly.type
_entity_poly.pdbx_seq_one_letter_code
_entity_poly.pdbx_strand_id
1 'polypeptide(L)'
;MLSDILEKLAETIYIYKAYPTDADFSEVAVALTKTHPCLREPGSFNESYGWKQRIKIKMANYRSLLKAHGTASELTVNSLKSKSQEEAYPAKNLKRPRRAEVNHFPPLPSGETPESLEQERISLLAELQKRNNRQTIKEKMAKTFDYRRQEIVHKKPNIEDILERWPALFQMEEINAEFMRITTIPLETKFLAQLDKYSPKLLKVIRSKGGLVKEKATRTLQVLDETVDINIRRECILKLVMIYLGEPVDHLIKEFQESEAEELEQTAMAIFIVEKEDPFHQPKDLKIVIEGTAVLNELPSVATAFAMFFGLVYVLNLKYPKKAQFTFEFVQKVLMALDGKKMSPRIHRLSTFLHSSE
;
A
#
# COMPACT_ATOMS: atom_id res chain seq x y z
N MET A 1 -23.03 33.49 -8.71
CA MET A 1 -23.57 32.65 -7.61
C MET A 1 -23.26 31.16 -7.80
N LEU A 2 -23.80 30.46 -8.82
CA LEU A 2 -23.53 29.02 -9.02
C LEU A 2 -22.05 28.70 -9.27
N SER A 3 -21.37 29.50 -10.11
CA SER A 3 -19.94 29.36 -10.38
C SER A 3 -19.08 29.56 -9.12
N ASP A 4 -19.41 30.58 -8.32
CA ASP A 4 -18.64 30.95 -7.13
C ASP A 4 -18.75 29.88 -6.02
N ILE A 5 -19.96 29.30 -5.84
CA ILE A 5 -20.18 28.17 -4.92
C ILE A 5 -19.34 26.97 -5.37
N LEU A 6 -19.36 26.63 -6.66
CA LEU A 6 -18.58 25.50 -7.19
C LEU A 6 -17.06 25.74 -7.08
N GLU A 7 -16.60 26.96 -7.27
CA GLU A 7 -15.20 27.35 -7.11
C GLU A 7 -14.73 27.21 -5.67
N LYS A 8 -15.46 27.78 -4.72
CA LYS A 8 -15.12 27.66 -3.30
C LYS A 8 -15.19 26.22 -2.80
N LEU A 9 -16.17 25.45 -3.28
CA LEU A 9 -16.25 24.02 -3.00
C LEU A 9 -15.05 23.28 -3.59
N ALA A 10 -14.65 23.56 -4.82
CA ALA A 10 -13.50 22.89 -5.43
C ALA A 10 -12.20 23.18 -4.67
N GLU A 11 -11.94 24.44 -4.30
CA GLU A 11 -10.80 24.83 -3.44
C GLU A 11 -10.83 24.07 -2.10
N THR A 12 -11.99 24.07 -1.44
CA THR A 12 -12.14 23.48 -0.11
C THR A 12 -11.97 21.96 -0.17
N ILE A 13 -12.64 21.30 -1.12
CA ILE A 13 -12.51 19.86 -1.35
C ILE A 13 -11.04 19.52 -1.64
N TYR A 14 -10.35 20.33 -2.45
CA TYR A 14 -8.95 20.10 -2.81
C TYR A 14 -8.02 20.15 -1.59
N ILE A 15 -8.24 21.07 -0.64
CA ILE A 15 -7.48 21.13 0.62
C ILE A 15 -7.55 19.82 1.40
N TYR A 16 -8.73 19.17 1.43
CA TYR A 16 -8.90 17.89 2.12
C TYR A 16 -8.47 16.69 1.26
N LYS A 17 -8.75 16.73 -0.05
CA LYS A 17 -8.57 15.60 -0.96
C LYS A 17 -8.44 16.07 -2.41
N ALA A 18 -7.20 16.07 -2.94
CA ALA A 18 -6.93 16.42 -4.32
C ALA A 18 -7.68 15.52 -5.34
N TYR A 19 -7.89 14.24 -5.00
CA TYR A 19 -8.58 13.26 -5.84
C TYR A 19 -9.76 12.60 -5.12
N PRO A 20 -10.91 13.28 -5.01
CA PRO A 20 -12.10 12.70 -4.41
C PRO A 20 -12.64 11.54 -5.25
N THR A 21 -13.15 10.54 -4.54
CA THR A 21 -13.89 9.40 -5.06
C THR A 21 -15.34 9.80 -5.37
N ASP A 22 -16.06 8.91 -6.06
CA ASP A 22 -17.48 9.14 -6.39
C ASP A 22 -18.37 9.21 -5.12
N ALA A 23 -17.98 8.51 -4.05
CA ALA A 23 -18.63 8.56 -2.75
C ALA A 23 -18.42 9.94 -2.08
N ASP A 24 -17.19 10.45 -2.07
CA ASP A 24 -16.88 11.78 -1.50
C ASP A 24 -17.72 12.87 -2.19
N PHE A 25 -17.84 12.83 -3.53
CA PHE A 25 -18.68 13.78 -4.26
C PHE A 25 -20.17 13.67 -3.90
N SER A 26 -20.63 12.45 -3.58
CA SER A 26 -22.01 12.23 -3.15
C SER A 26 -22.25 12.82 -1.76
N GLU A 27 -21.33 12.59 -0.82
CA GLU A 27 -21.40 13.15 0.53
C GLU A 27 -21.40 14.69 0.52
N VAL A 28 -20.49 15.31 -0.23
CA VAL A 28 -20.43 16.78 -0.33
C VAL A 28 -21.71 17.35 -0.93
N ALA A 29 -22.25 16.73 -1.99
CA ALA A 29 -23.49 17.19 -2.62
C ALA A 29 -24.70 17.09 -1.68
N VAL A 30 -24.79 16.01 -0.91
CA VAL A 30 -25.83 15.83 0.11
C VAL A 30 -25.67 16.85 1.24
N ALA A 31 -24.45 17.06 1.74
CA ALA A 31 -24.19 18.05 2.78
C ALA A 31 -24.55 19.47 2.34
N LEU A 32 -24.19 19.85 1.11
CA LEU A 32 -24.51 21.16 0.51
C LEU A 32 -26.02 21.41 0.46
N THR A 33 -26.78 20.47 -0.10
CA THR A 33 -28.25 20.61 -0.30
C THR A 33 -29.06 20.42 0.99
N LYS A 34 -28.49 19.73 1.99
CA LYS A 34 -29.06 19.67 3.34
C LYS A 34 -28.89 21.01 4.07
N THR A 35 -27.72 21.63 3.95
CA THR A 35 -27.38 22.90 4.62
C THR A 35 -28.08 24.08 3.94
N HIS A 36 -28.23 24.03 2.62
CA HIS A 36 -28.89 25.07 1.82
C HIS A 36 -30.03 24.45 1.01
N PRO A 37 -31.24 24.30 1.58
CA PRO A 37 -32.38 23.68 0.90
C PRO A 37 -32.78 24.36 -0.42
N CYS A 38 -32.49 25.65 -0.59
CA CYS A 38 -32.71 26.39 -1.84
C CYS A 38 -31.86 25.91 -3.02
N LEU A 39 -30.81 25.11 -2.77
CA LEU A 39 -29.96 24.51 -3.79
C LEU A 39 -30.45 23.12 -4.22
N ARG A 40 -31.51 22.57 -3.60
CA ARG A 40 -32.08 21.28 -4.02
C ARG A 40 -32.60 21.35 -5.45
N GLU A 41 -32.46 20.26 -6.17
CA GLU A 41 -32.92 20.14 -7.56
C GLU A 41 -34.09 19.15 -7.63
N PRO A 42 -35.35 19.65 -7.57
CA PRO A 42 -36.53 18.82 -7.63
C PRO A 42 -36.54 18.03 -8.94
N GLY A 43 -36.76 16.71 -8.85
CA GLY A 43 -36.76 15.82 -10.03
C GLY A 43 -35.44 15.10 -10.31
N SER A 44 -34.37 15.35 -9.54
CA SER A 44 -33.17 14.50 -9.57
C SER A 44 -33.29 13.33 -8.58
N PHE A 45 -32.61 12.20 -8.85
CA PHE A 45 -32.70 10.92 -8.12
C PHE A 45 -32.59 11.03 -6.59
N ASN A 46 -31.97 12.09 -6.06
CA ASN A 46 -31.86 12.36 -4.63
C ASN A 46 -31.75 13.87 -4.31
N GLU A 47 -32.32 14.73 -5.17
CA GLU A 47 -32.30 16.20 -5.07
C GLU A 47 -30.90 16.87 -5.05
N SER A 48 -29.82 16.09 -5.11
CA SER A 48 -28.42 16.52 -5.02
C SER A 48 -27.52 15.95 -6.13
N TYR A 49 -28.07 15.08 -6.99
CA TYR A 49 -27.31 14.40 -8.02
C TYR A 49 -26.70 15.35 -9.06
N GLY A 50 -27.42 16.40 -9.47
CA GLY A 50 -26.86 17.38 -10.42
C GLY A 50 -25.69 18.16 -9.82
N TRP A 51 -25.75 18.49 -8.52
CA TRP A 51 -24.61 19.05 -7.78
C TRP A 51 -23.41 18.13 -7.75
N LYS A 52 -23.61 16.84 -7.48
CA LYS A 52 -22.52 15.84 -7.56
C LYS A 52 -21.80 15.89 -8.91
N GLN A 53 -22.53 15.93 -10.02
CA GLN A 53 -21.93 16.00 -11.35
C GLN A 53 -21.18 17.32 -11.59
N ARG A 54 -21.78 18.46 -11.20
CA ARG A 54 -21.13 19.78 -11.36
C ARG A 54 -19.85 19.90 -10.53
N ILE A 55 -19.86 19.41 -9.29
CA ILE A 55 -18.67 19.39 -8.42
C ILE A 55 -17.58 18.51 -9.04
N LYS A 56 -17.94 17.33 -9.56
CA LYS A 56 -17.00 16.42 -10.23
C LYS A 56 -16.32 17.08 -11.44
N ILE A 57 -17.08 17.77 -12.27
CA ILE A 57 -16.55 18.52 -13.43
C ILE A 57 -15.68 19.68 -12.96
N LYS A 58 -16.15 20.51 -12.02
CA LYS A 58 -15.39 21.65 -11.51
C LYS A 58 -14.07 21.21 -10.87
N MET A 59 -14.05 20.12 -10.10
CA MET A 59 -12.82 19.56 -9.55
C MET A 59 -11.85 19.07 -10.62
N ALA A 60 -12.34 18.50 -11.73
CA ALA A 60 -11.47 18.13 -12.85
C ALA A 60 -10.85 19.36 -13.53
N ASN A 61 -11.63 20.42 -13.71
CA ASN A 61 -11.16 21.69 -14.27
C ASN A 61 -10.19 22.40 -13.32
N TYR A 62 -10.50 22.47 -12.04
CA TYR A 62 -9.67 23.08 -11.00
C TYR A 62 -8.29 22.39 -10.91
N ARG A 63 -8.25 21.06 -10.93
CA ARG A 63 -6.99 20.32 -11.05
C ARG A 63 -6.23 20.65 -12.34
N SER A 64 -6.92 20.73 -13.47
CA SER A 64 -6.28 21.08 -14.75
C SER A 64 -5.68 22.49 -14.71
N LEU A 65 -6.35 23.43 -14.04
CA LEU A 65 -5.89 24.80 -13.81
C LEU A 65 -4.65 24.84 -12.91
N LEU A 66 -4.70 24.19 -11.74
CA LEU A 66 -3.56 24.11 -10.81
C LEU A 66 -2.33 23.45 -11.48
N LYS A 67 -2.57 22.46 -12.32
CA LYS A 67 -1.51 21.83 -13.13
C LYS A 67 -0.89 22.81 -14.13
N ALA A 68 -1.71 23.58 -14.85
CA ALA A 68 -1.23 24.55 -15.84
C ALA A 68 -0.38 25.66 -15.22
N HIS A 69 -0.69 26.05 -13.99
CA HIS A 69 0.03 27.09 -13.26
C HIS A 69 1.23 26.55 -12.45
N GLY A 70 1.49 25.23 -12.48
CA GLY A 70 2.59 24.61 -11.74
C GLY A 70 2.43 24.67 -10.21
N THR A 71 1.27 25.08 -9.71
CA THR A 71 1.02 25.35 -8.28
C THR A 71 0.72 24.11 -7.45
N ALA A 72 0.55 22.94 -8.09
CA ALA A 72 0.30 21.67 -7.40
C ALA A 72 1.24 20.56 -7.90
N SER A 73 2.30 20.33 -7.13
CA SER A 73 3.32 19.30 -7.38
C SER A 73 2.75 17.87 -7.38
N GLU A 74 1.70 17.61 -6.59
CA GLU A 74 0.96 16.33 -6.64
C GLU A 74 0.31 16.07 -8.02
N LEU A 75 -0.16 17.11 -8.70
CA LEU A 75 -0.84 16.97 -10.01
C LEU A 75 0.15 16.72 -11.16
N THR A 76 1.39 17.19 -11.02
CA THR A 76 2.44 16.97 -12.03
C THR A 76 2.98 15.54 -11.95
N VAL A 77 3.23 15.05 -10.73
CA VAL A 77 3.70 13.68 -10.46
C VAL A 77 2.68 12.62 -10.90
N ASN A 78 1.39 12.92 -10.79
CA ASN A 78 0.29 12.00 -11.13
C ASN A 78 -0.21 12.10 -12.58
N SER A 79 0.44 12.93 -13.40
CA SER A 79 0.11 13.09 -14.81
C SER A 79 0.58 11.87 -15.64
N LEU A 80 -0.34 11.27 -16.41
CA LEU A 80 -0.08 10.14 -17.33
C LEU A 80 0.91 10.45 -18.49
N LYS A 81 1.45 11.67 -18.58
CA LYS A 81 2.26 12.17 -19.72
C LYS A 81 3.78 12.21 -19.51
N SER A 82 4.35 11.74 -18.39
CA SER A 82 5.81 11.57 -18.29
C SER A 82 6.24 10.14 -18.63
N LYS A 83 6.46 9.90 -19.93
CA LYS A 83 7.34 8.82 -20.39
C LYS A 83 8.71 9.45 -20.61
N SER A 84 9.68 9.16 -19.74
CA SER A 84 11.09 9.33 -20.08
C SER A 84 11.50 8.19 -21.01
N GLN A 85 12.36 8.47 -21.99
CA GLN A 85 12.80 7.52 -23.03
C GLN A 85 13.89 6.54 -22.59
N GLU A 86 14.26 6.49 -21.30
CA GLU A 86 15.37 5.67 -20.79
C GLU A 86 14.86 4.62 -19.80
N GLU A 87 14.30 3.51 -20.29
CA GLU A 87 13.89 2.36 -19.46
C GLU A 87 14.45 1.05 -20.05
N ALA A 88 15.78 0.84 -19.96
CA ALA A 88 16.46 -0.34 -20.50
C ALA A 88 17.09 -1.29 -19.44
N TYR A 89 16.57 -1.32 -18.20
CA TYR A 89 16.96 -2.31 -17.19
C TYR A 89 15.77 -2.87 -16.39
N PRO A 90 15.72 -4.19 -16.06
CA PRO A 90 14.58 -4.80 -15.35
C PRO A 90 14.32 -4.22 -13.95
N ALA A 91 15.38 -3.89 -13.19
CA ALA A 91 15.30 -3.42 -11.81
C ALA A 91 14.79 -1.97 -11.68
N LYS A 92 15.14 -1.08 -12.60
CA LYS A 92 14.71 0.33 -12.58
C LYS A 92 13.20 0.52 -12.79
N ASN A 93 12.49 -0.52 -13.23
CA ASN A 93 11.07 -0.47 -13.57
C ASN A 93 10.12 -0.66 -12.38
N LEU A 94 10.63 -0.84 -11.16
CA LEU A 94 9.81 -1.09 -9.96
C LEU A 94 9.12 0.18 -9.42
N LYS A 95 9.64 1.38 -9.69
CA LYS A 95 9.18 2.64 -9.07
C LYS A 95 8.06 3.35 -9.82
N ARG A 96 6.85 2.76 -9.85
CA ARG A 96 5.57 3.45 -10.14
C ARG A 96 4.38 2.63 -9.61
N PRO A 97 3.46 3.14 -8.80
CA PRO A 97 2.32 2.37 -8.32
C PRO A 97 1.44 1.88 -9.47
N ARG A 98 0.87 0.67 -9.33
CA ARG A 98 -0.05 0.11 -10.33
C ARG A 98 -1.45 0.69 -10.09
N ARG A 99 -1.86 1.62 -10.97
CA ARG A 99 -3.22 2.16 -11.19
C ARG A 99 -4.27 1.85 -10.10
N ALA A 100 -4.34 2.74 -9.11
CA ALA A 100 -5.45 2.86 -8.15
C ALA A 100 -5.17 4.03 -7.18
N GLU A 101 -3.90 4.23 -6.86
CA GLU A 101 -3.41 5.27 -5.98
C GLU A 101 -2.71 6.35 -6.77
N VAL A 102 -3.24 7.55 -6.64
CA VAL A 102 -2.52 8.79 -6.86
C VAL A 102 -1.28 8.73 -5.96
N ASN A 103 -0.09 9.00 -6.49
CA ASN A 103 1.11 9.19 -5.67
C ASN A 103 0.79 10.27 -4.63
N HIS A 104 0.68 9.86 -3.36
CA HIS A 104 0.61 10.80 -2.26
C HIS A 104 1.89 11.64 -2.28
N PHE A 105 1.73 12.94 -2.56
CA PHE A 105 2.81 13.90 -2.74
C PHE A 105 2.43 15.21 -2.03
N PRO A 106 2.47 15.22 -0.69
CA PRO A 106 2.08 16.39 0.09
C PRO A 106 3.08 17.54 -0.11
N PRO A 107 2.62 18.81 -0.09
CA PRO A 107 3.51 19.97 -0.03
C PRO A 107 4.28 19.98 1.30
N LEU A 108 5.40 20.71 1.36
CA LEU A 108 6.10 20.89 2.64
C LEU A 108 5.20 21.66 3.63
N PRO A 109 5.32 21.37 4.94
CA PRO A 109 4.58 22.11 5.96
C PRO A 109 4.86 23.62 5.91
N SER A 110 3.87 24.42 6.26
CA SER A 110 4.02 25.88 6.27
C SER A 110 5.14 26.32 7.22
N GLY A 111 6.12 27.07 6.68
CA GLY A 111 7.28 27.55 7.42
C GLY A 111 8.50 26.63 7.38
N GLU A 112 8.39 25.42 6.81
CA GLU A 112 9.52 24.52 6.59
C GLU A 112 10.13 24.72 5.20
N THR A 113 11.46 24.59 5.10
CA THR A 113 12.21 24.62 3.83
C THR A 113 12.93 23.29 3.61
N PRO A 114 13.35 22.96 2.37
CA PRO A 114 14.18 21.78 2.12
C PRO A 114 15.43 21.73 3.00
N GLU A 115 16.03 22.89 3.29
CA GLU A 115 17.23 23.01 4.13
C GLU A 115 16.92 22.73 5.60
N SER A 116 15.82 23.26 6.15
CA SER A 116 15.42 22.96 7.54
C SER A 116 15.12 21.48 7.73
N LEU A 117 14.44 20.85 6.76
CA LEU A 117 14.09 19.43 6.81
C LEU A 117 15.31 18.53 6.58
N GLU A 118 16.31 18.97 5.81
CA GLU A 118 17.59 18.27 5.69
C GLU A 118 18.37 18.32 7.02
N GLN A 119 18.32 19.42 7.77
CA GLN A 119 18.89 19.47 9.13
C GLN A 119 18.16 18.53 10.10
N GLU A 120 16.83 18.44 10.02
CA GLU A 120 16.06 17.47 10.80
C GLU A 120 16.43 16.02 10.46
N ARG A 121 16.68 15.70 9.17
CA ARG A 121 17.17 14.39 8.74
C ARG A 121 18.56 14.08 9.29
N ILE A 122 19.51 15.03 9.24
CA ILE A 122 20.85 14.85 9.81
C ILE A 122 20.75 14.59 11.31
N SER A 123 19.91 15.37 12.01
CA SER A 123 19.64 15.16 13.43
C SER A 123 19.02 13.79 13.70
N LEU A 124 18.09 13.31 12.87
CA LEU A 124 17.51 11.96 12.96
C LEU A 124 18.59 10.86 12.90
N LEU A 125 19.62 11.00 12.05
CA LEU A 125 20.73 10.03 11.99
C LEU A 125 21.50 9.97 13.32
N ALA A 126 21.74 11.12 13.96
CA ALA A 126 22.36 11.16 15.28
C ALA A 126 21.46 10.55 16.36
N GLU A 127 20.15 10.79 16.28
CA GLU A 127 19.17 10.21 17.21
C GLU A 127 19.08 8.68 17.12
N LEU A 128 19.34 8.08 15.95
CA LEU A 128 19.37 6.62 15.76
C LEU A 128 20.55 5.94 16.48
N GLN A 129 21.63 6.67 16.74
CA GLN A 129 22.80 6.13 17.46
C GLN A 129 22.58 6.09 18.99
N LYS A 130 21.50 6.70 19.49
CA LYS A 130 21.21 6.79 20.92
C LYS A 130 20.34 5.62 21.38
N ARG A 131 20.61 5.11 22.59
CA ARG A 131 19.78 4.10 23.24
C ARG A 131 18.44 4.72 23.68
N ASN A 132 17.37 3.92 23.64
CA ASN A 132 16.03 4.27 24.14
C ASN A 132 15.39 5.53 23.53
N ASN A 133 15.67 5.82 22.25
CA ASN A 133 15.28 7.09 21.63
C ASN A 133 14.09 6.98 20.64
N ARG A 134 13.28 5.92 20.80
CA ARG A 134 12.21 5.55 19.85
C ARG A 134 11.19 6.67 19.66
N GLN A 135 10.82 7.37 20.73
CA GLN A 135 9.83 8.46 20.66
C GLN A 135 10.34 9.65 19.83
N THR A 136 11.58 10.06 20.05
CA THR A 136 12.23 11.15 19.29
C THR A 136 12.38 10.77 17.81
N ILE A 137 12.76 9.53 17.51
CA ILE A 137 12.83 9.01 16.14
C ILE A 137 11.46 9.12 15.47
N LYS A 138 10.40 8.66 16.13
CA LYS A 138 9.02 8.73 15.61
C LYS A 138 8.56 10.16 15.33
N GLU A 139 8.88 11.09 16.22
CA GLU A 139 8.56 12.52 16.04
C GLU A 139 9.31 13.12 14.85
N LYS A 140 10.61 12.84 14.72
CA LYS A 140 11.43 13.31 13.58
C LYS A 140 11.01 12.67 12.27
N MET A 141 10.67 11.38 12.28
CA MET A 141 10.13 10.68 11.11
C MET A 141 8.79 11.27 10.68
N ALA A 142 7.93 11.65 11.62
CA ALA A 142 6.69 12.37 11.33
C ALA A 142 6.96 13.75 10.72
N LYS A 143 7.86 14.53 11.33
CA LYS A 143 8.21 15.88 10.86
C LYS A 143 8.81 15.89 9.45
N THR A 144 9.57 14.85 9.11
CA THR A 144 10.27 14.74 7.81
C THR A 144 9.49 13.97 6.75
N PHE A 145 8.25 13.55 7.03
CA PHE A 145 7.45 12.73 6.13
C PHE A 145 7.30 13.34 4.74
N ASP A 146 6.84 14.59 4.65
CA ASP A 146 6.53 15.22 3.36
C ASP A 146 7.79 15.33 2.51
N TYR A 147 8.90 15.74 3.11
CA TYR A 147 10.21 15.85 2.44
C TYR A 147 10.68 14.49 1.92
N ARG A 148 10.72 13.47 2.78
CA ARG A 148 11.12 12.10 2.39
C ARG A 148 10.21 11.54 1.29
N ARG A 149 8.89 11.74 1.39
CA ARG A 149 7.93 11.27 0.39
C ARG A 149 8.15 11.95 -0.96
N GLN A 150 8.42 13.25 -0.97
CA GLN A 150 8.77 13.97 -2.18
C GLN A 150 10.04 13.42 -2.83
N GLU A 151 11.08 13.12 -2.04
CA GLU A 151 12.31 12.51 -2.55
C GLU A 151 12.06 11.14 -3.18
N ILE A 152 11.38 10.24 -2.46
CA ILE A 152 11.09 8.87 -2.92
C ILE A 152 10.29 8.90 -4.23
N VAL A 153 9.26 9.74 -4.29
CA VAL A 153 8.33 9.79 -5.44
C VAL A 153 8.93 10.53 -6.63
N HIS A 154 9.64 11.65 -6.40
CA HIS A 154 10.18 12.50 -7.45
C HIS A 154 11.53 11.99 -7.98
N LYS A 155 12.50 11.77 -7.08
CA LYS A 155 13.87 11.39 -7.43
C LYS A 155 13.99 9.91 -7.79
N LYS A 156 13.08 9.07 -7.25
CA LYS A 156 13.08 7.61 -7.44
C LYS A 156 14.46 6.95 -7.21
N PRO A 157 15.14 7.27 -6.09
CA PRO A 157 16.47 6.74 -5.76
C PRO A 157 16.44 5.21 -5.66
N ASN A 158 17.58 4.51 -5.81
CA ASN A 158 17.62 3.06 -5.63
C ASN A 158 17.37 2.66 -4.14
N ILE A 159 17.13 1.38 -3.85
CA ILE A 159 16.83 0.96 -2.46
C ILE A 159 17.98 1.22 -1.49
N GLU A 160 19.22 1.00 -1.91
CA GLU A 160 20.42 1.26 -1.09
C GLU A 160 20.53 2.73 -0.71
N ASP A 161 20.33 3.65 -1.67
CA ASP A 161 20.33 5.09 -1.45
C ASP A 161 19.25 5.50 -0.43
N ILE A 162 18.06 4.88 -0.48
CA ILE A 162 16.98 5.17 0.49
C ILE A 162 17.36 4.64 1.87
N LEU A 163 17.93 3.44 1.93
CA LEU A 163 18.36 2.81 3.19
C LEU A 163 19.45 3.63 3.87
N GLU A 164 20.45 4.10 3.12
CA GLU A 164 21.50 4.97 3.65
C GLU A 164 20.94 6.32 4.11
N ARG A 165 20.05 6.93 3.31
CA ARG A 165 19.54 8.28 3.57
C ARG A 165 18.49 8.33 4.67
N TRP A 166 17.67 7.28 4.79
CA TRP A 166 16.52 7.17 5.70
C TRP A 166 16.48 5.79 6.40
N PRO A 167 17.51 5.39 7.17
CA PRO A 167 17.57 4.06 7.78
C PRO A 167 16.41 3.77 8.75
N ALA A 168 15.90 4.79 9.46
CA ALA A 168 14.72 4.67 10.31
C ALA A 168 13.46 4.25 9.54
N LEU A 169 13.37 4.52 8.23
CA LEU A 169 12.24 4.12 7.39
C LEU A 169 12.06 2.61 7.35
N PHE A 170 13.14 1.87 7.60
CA PHE A 170 13.21 0.42 7.58
C PHE A 170 13.12 -0.17 8.99
N GLN A 171 12.40 0.51 9.89
CA GLN A 171 11.93 -0.04 11.16
C GLN A 171 10.44 -0.36 11.04
N MET A 172 9.98 -1.47 11.62
CA MET A 172 8.57 -1.91 11.50
C MET A 172 7.58 -0.84 11.97
N GLU A 173 7.90 -0.14 13.06
CA GLU A 173 7.08 0.94 13.62
C GLU A 173 6.92 2.10 12.63
N GLU A 174 8.01 2.47 11.95
CA GLU A 174 7.99 3.57 11.00
C GLU A 174 7.33 3.18 9.67
N ILE A 175 7.46 1.93 9.22
CA ILE A 175 6.70 1.43 8.05
C ILE A 175 5.20 1.47 8.33
N ASN A 176 4.77 1.03 9.52
CA ASN A 176 3.38 1.12 9.96
C ASN A 176 2.91 2.59 9.99
N ALA A 177 3.72 3.50 10.56
CA ALA A 177 3.39 4.91 10.65
C ALA A 177 3.31 5.58 9.27
N GLU A 178 4.25 5.30 8.38
CA GLU A 178 4.28 5.84 7.02
C GLU A 178 3.13 5.33 6.16
N PHE A 179 2.85 4.04 6.23
CA PHE A 179 1.69 3.47 5.56
C PHE A 179 0.40 4.12 6.08
N MET A 180 0.28 4.34 7.39
CA MET A 180 -0.87 5.03 7.99
C MET A 180 -0.97 6.48 7.50
N ARG A 181 0.14 7.23 7.38
CA ARG A 181 0.12 8.60 6.82
C ARG A 181 -0.34 8.62 5.36
N ILE A 182 0.12 7.66 4.55
CA ILE A 182 -0.22 7.56 3.12
C ILE A 182 -1.66 7.13 2.91
N THR A 183 -2.14 6.16 3.69
CA THR A 183 -3.40 5.44 3.40
C THR A 183 -4.53 5.71 4.38
N THR A 184 -4.22 6.30 5.54
CA THR A 184 -5.10 6.46 6.72
C THR A 184 -5.59 5.16 7.34
N ILE A 185 -4.92 4.05 7.05
CA ILE A 185 -5.28 2.71 7.53
C ILE A 185 -4.13 2.09 8.33
N PRO A 186 -4.38 1.51 9.53
CA PRO A 186 -3.33 0.86 10.29
C PRO A 186 -2.94 -0.44 9.59
N LEU A 187 -1.65 -0.59 9.24
CA LEU A 187 -1.16 -1.66 8.38
C LEU A 187 -1.27 -3.05 9.03
N GLU A 188 -0.39 -3.34 10.00
CA GLU A 188 -0.22 -4.69 10.53
C GLU A 188 -1.47 -5.18 11.25
N THR A 189 -2.05 -4.35 12.12
CA THR A 189 -3.22 -4.71 12.92
C THR A 189 -4.44 -5.01 12.04
N LYS A 190 -4.70 -4.19 11.02
CA LYS A 190 -5.81 -4.45 10.09
C LYS A 190 -5.53 -5.68 9.23
N PHE A 191 -4.32 -5.80 8.69
CA PHE A 191 -3.94 -6.92 7.84
C PHE A 191 -4.16 -8.26 8.56
N LEU A 192 -3.60 -8.41 9.77
CA LEU A 192 -3.71 -9.64 10.55
C LEU A 192 -5.16 -9.91 10.96
N ALA A 193 -5.89 -8.91 11.45
CA ALA A 193 -7.28 -9.07 11.86
C ALA A 193 -8.19 -9.49 10.69
N GLN A 194 -8.00 -8.93 9.49
CA GLN A 194 -8.79 -9.29 8.32
C GLN A 194 -8.37 -10.64 7.74
N LEU A 195 -7.09 -10.99 7.77
CA LEU A 195 -6.60 -12.31 7.38
C LEU A 195 -7.26 -13.39 8.24
N ASP A 196 -7.26 -13.21 9.57
CA ASP A 196 -7.88 -14.15 10.50
C ASP A 196 -9.40 -14.23 10.28
N LYS A 197 -10.07 -13.08 10.13
CA LYS A 197 -11.51 -13.00 9.84
C LYS A 197 -11.90 -13.81 8.59
N TYR A 198 -11.14 -13.71 7.51
CA TYR A 198 -11.47 -14.39 6.25
C TYR A 198 -10.91 -15.82 6.16
N SER A 199 -10.00 -16.23 7.04
CA SER A 199 -9.35 -17.54 7.00
C SER A 199 -10.31 -18.73 6.90
N PRO A 200 -11.40 -18.82 7.70
CA PRO A 200 -12.34 -19.94 7.59
C PRO A 200 -13.00 -20.05 6.19
N LYS A 201 -13.44 -18.92 5.64
CA LYS A 201 -14.06 -18.88 4.31
C LYS A 201 -13.04 -19.13 3.18
N LEU A 202 -11.81 -18.62 3.32
CA LEU A 202 -10.71 -18.92 2.42
C LEU A 202 -10.43 -20.42 2.37
N LEU A 203 -10.36 -21.09 3.53
CA LEU A 203 -10.16 -22.54 3.57
C LEU A 203 -11.31 -23.30 2.92
N LYS A 204 -12.56 -22.89 3.19
CA LYS A 204 -13.74 -23.51 2.57
C LYS A 204 -13.69 -23.44 1.03
N VAL A 205 -13.42 -22.26 0.46
CA VAL A 205 -13.36 -22.11 -1.01
C VAL A 205 -12.18 -22.86 -1.60
N ILE A 206 -11.02 -22.87 -0.93
CA ILE A 206 -9.81 -23.52 -1.43
C ILE A 206 -9.96 -25.05 -1.41
N ARG A 207 -10.48 -25.62 -0.31
CA ARG A 207 -10.76 -27.06 -0.20
C ARG A 207 -11.80 -27.55 -1.22
N SER A 208 -12.71 -26.68 -1.66
CA SER A 208 -13.67 -27.01 -2.72
C SER A 208 -13.07 -27.10 -4.13
N LYS A 209 -11.82 -26.63 -4.34
CA LYS A 209 -11.17 -26.68 -5.66
C LYS A 209 -10.55 -28.06 -5.92
N GLY A 210 -10.57 -28.45 -7.19
CA GLY A 210 -9.90 -29.64 -7.72
C GLY A 210 -8.67 -29.29 -8.58
N GLY A 211 -8.18 -30.28 -9.32
CA GLY A 211 -7.08 -30.11 -10.29
C GLY A 211 -5.79 -29.58 -9.67
N LEU A 212 -5.06 -28.77 -10.44
CA LEU A 212 -3.75 -28.21 -10.06
C LEU A 212 -3.77 -27.42 -8.74
N VAL A 213 -4.89 -26.77 -8.40
CA VAL A 213 -5.02 -26.04 -7.12
C VAL A 213 -5.01 -27.03 -5.96
N LYS A 214 -5.78 -28.11 -6.05
CA LYS A 214 -5.81 -29.15 -5.00
C LYS A 214 -4.44 -29.80 -4.85
N GLU A 215 -3.82 -30.17 -5.97
CA GLU A 215 -2.49 -30.79 -5.99
C GLU A 215 -1.46 -29.93 -5.26
N LYS A 216 -1.33 -28.65 -5.64
CA LYS A 216 -0.38 -27.72 -5.00
C LYS A 216 -0.74 -27.37 -3.56
N ALA A 217 -2.02 -27.31 -3.22
CA ALA A 217 -2.49 -26.97 -1.87
C ALA A 217 -2.38 -28.13 -0.87
N THR A 218 -2.25 -29.38 -1.32
CA THR A 218 -2.40 -30.57 -0.48
C THR A 218 -1.47 -30.56 0.73
N ARG A 219 -0.16 -30.31 0.52
CA ARG A 219 0.82 -30.30 1.62
C ARG A 219 0.52 -29.22 2.65
N THR A 220 0.17 -28.02 2.19
CA THR A 220 -0.15 -26.89 3.09
C THR A 220 -1.47 -27.11 3.83
N LEU A 221 -2.44 -27.77 3.21
CA LEU A 221 -3.70 -28.14 3.87
C LEU A 221 -3.47 -29.22 4.94
N GLN A 222 -2.60 -30.21 4.70
CA GLN A 222 -2.25 -31.23 5.69
C GLN A 222 -1.65 -30.60 6.96
N VAL A 223 -0.77 -29.60 6.82
CA VAL A 223 -0.23 -28.86 7.97
C VAL A 223 -1.34 -28.16 8.76
N LEU A 224 -2.35 -27.60 8.07
CA LEU A 224 -3.49 -26.92 8.71
C LEU A 224 -4.53 -27.86 9.32
N ASP A 225 -4.52 -29.14 8.95
CA ASP A 225 -5.38 -30.16 9.54
C ASP A 225 -4.88 -30.56 10.94
N GLU A 226 -3.61 -30.29 11.25
CA GLU A 226 -3.02 -30.44 12.58
C GLU A 226 -3.25 -29.20 13.48
N THR A 227 -2.98 -29.36 14.78
CA THR A 227 -2.97 -28.24 15.72
C THR A 227 -1.68 -27.44 15.56
N VAL A 228 -1.78 -26.26 14.98
CA VAL A 228 -0.63 -25.38 14.71
C VAL A 228 -0.81 -24.01 15.34
N ASP A 229 0.32 -23.37 15.68
CA ASP A 229 0.36 -21.99 16.13
C ASP A 229 -0.26 -21.01 15.11
N ILE A 230 -0.74 -19.86 15.60
CA ILE A 230 -1.41 -18.86 14.78
C ILE A 230 -0.52 -18.33 13.64
N ASN A 231 0.80 -18.22 13.84
CA ASN A 231 1.70 -17.70 12.82
C ASN A 231 1.89 -18.72 11.68
N ILE A 232 1.98 -20.02 12.01
CA ILE A 232 2.03 -21.11 11.01
C ILE A 232 0.71 -21.16 10.25
N ARG A 233 -0.42 -21.02 10.95
CA ARG A 233 -1.74 -20.96 10.32
C ARG A 233 -1.81 -19.82 9.30
N ARG A 234 -1.41 -18.60 9.69
CA ARG A 234 -1.42 -17.43 8.80
C ARG A 234 -0.46 -17.59 7.61
N GLU A 235 0.73 -18.14 7.83
CA GLU A 235 1.66 -18.49 6.74
C GLU A 235 0.98 -19.41 5.72
N CYS A 236 0.37 -20.50 6.20
CA CYS A 236 -0.32 -21.46 5.34
C CYS A 236 -1.47 -20.81 4.57
N ILE A 237 -2.27 -19.94 5.21
CA ILE A 237 -3.35 -19.21 4.52
C ILE A 237 -2.79 -18.32 3.41
N LEU A 238 -1.70 -17.58 3.65
CA LEU A 238 -1.08 -16.73 2.62
C LEU A 238 -0.57 -17.57 1.43
N LYS A 239 0.15 -18.67 1.69
CA LYS A 239 0.61 -19.61 0.65
C LYS A 239 -0.58 -20.17 -0.14
N LEU A 240 -1.67 -20.56 0.53
CA LEU A 240 -2.88 -21.09 -0.10
C LEU A 240 -3.62 -20.05 -0.95
N VAL A 241 -3.68 -18.79 -0.51
CA VAL A 241 -4.27 -17.69 -1.31
C VAL A 241 -3.49 -17.52 -2.61
N MET A 242 -2.15 -17.50 -2.57
CA MET A 242 -1.32 -17.43 -3.78
C MET A 242 -1.59 -18.61 -4.72
N ILE A 243 -1.62 -19.84 -4.19
CA ILE A 243 -1.92 -21.07 -4.95
C ILE A 243 -3.31 -20.97 -5.62
N TYR A 244 -4.33 -20.55 -4.87
CA TYR A 244 -5.69 -20.36 -5.38
C TYR A 244 -5.74 -19.30 -6.49
N LEU A 245 -4.96 -18.24 -6.33
CA LEU A 245 -4.80 -17.18 -7.32
C LEU A 245 -3.84 -17.56 -8.46
N GLY A 246 -3.37 -18.81 -8.52
CA GLY A 246 -2.54 -19.33 -9.59
C GLY A 246 -1.18 -18.63 -9.67
N GLU A 247 -0.73 -18.10 -8.55
CA GLU A 247 0.52 -17.38 -8.40
C GLU A 247 1.57 -18.28 -7.73
N PRO A 248 2.81 -18.30 -8.24
CA PRO A 248 3.85 -19.14 -7.67
C PRO A 248 4.32 -18.58 -6.32
N VAL A 249 4.28 -19.41 -5.28
CA VAL A 249 4.58 -19.04 -3.89
C VAL A 249 6.06 -18.69 -3.72
N ASP A 250 6.92 -19.53 -4.27
CA ASP A 250 8.38 -19.50 -4.27
C ASP A 250 8.98 -18.25 -4.93
N HIS A 251 8.19 -17.47 -5.68
CA HIS A 251 8.67 -16.20 -6.22
C HIS A 251 8.61 -15.04 -5.21
N LEU A 252 7.80 -15.15 -4.16
CA LEU A 252 7.63 -14.10 -3.15
C LEU A 252 8.02 -14.59 -1.76
N ILE A 253 7.74 -15.84 -1.41
CA ILE A 253 8.08 -16.45 -0.13
C ILE A 253 9.05 -17.59 -0.43
N LYS A 254 10.33 -17.35 -0.20
CA LYS A 254 11.44 -18.24 -0.50
C LYS A 254 11.99 -18.86 0.77
N GLU A 255 12.36 -20.12 0.71
CA GLU A 255 13.22 -20.73 1.74
C GLU A 255 14.66 -20.38 1.37
N PHE A 256 15.46 -19.95 2.35
CA PHE A 256 16.84 -19.50 2.15
C PHE A 256 17.80 -20.36 2.96
N GLN A 257 18.88 -20.78 2.31
CA GLN A 257 20.05 -21.35 2.98
C GLN A 257 21.22 -20.38 2.87
N GLU A 258 22.03 -20.19 3.93
CA GLU A 258 23.13 -19.21 3.96
C GLU A 258 24.17 -19.38 2.83
N SER A 259 24.22 -20.56 2.20
CA SER A 259 25.03 -20.85 1.02
C SER A 259 24.55 -20.16 -0.27
N GLU A 260 23.37 -19.51 -0.28
CA GLU A 260 22.70 -18.99 -1.48
C GLU A 260 22.82 -17.45 -1.60
N ALA A 261 23.92 -16.86 -1.15
CA ALA A 261 24.12 -15.41 -1.12
C ALA A 261 23.93 -14.72 -2.50
N GLU A 262 24.32 -15.39 -3.60
CA GLU A 262 24.13 -14.89 -4.97
C GLU A 262 22.64 -14.75 -5.37
N GLU A 263 21.74 -15.53 -4.75
CA GLU A 263 20.31 -15.46 -5.02
C GLU A 263 19.68 -14.19 -4.44
N LEU A 264 20.23 -13.66 -3.34
CA LEU A 264 19.80 -12.40 -2.74
C LEU A 264 20.03 -11.25 -3.72
N GLU A 265 21.23 -11.14 -4.28
CA GLU A 265 21.63 -10.03 -5.17
C GLU A 265 20.77 -9.94 -6.44
N GLN A 266 20.34 -11.08 -6.98
CA GLN A 266 19.50 -11.12 -8.19
C GLN A 266 18.00 -10.96 -7.89
N THR A 267 17.61 -10.97 -6.61
CA THR A 267 16.21 -10.92 -6.20
C THR A 267 15.67 -9.49 -6.24
N ALA A 268 14.72 -9.28 -7.14
CA ALA A 268 14.04 -7.99 -7.26
C ALA A 268 13.22 -7.64 -6.00
N MET A 269 12.48 -8.62 -5.46
CA MET A 269 11.50 -8.43 -4.37
C MET A 269 11.07 -9.79 -3.81
N ALA A 270 11.43 -10.14 -2.57
CA ALA A 270 10.99 -11.37 -1.90
C ALA A 270 11.05 -11.29 -0.37
N ILE A 271 10.40 -12.25 0.28
CA ILE A 271 10.50 -12.59 1.70
C ILE A 271 11.26 -13.91 1.76
N PHE A 272 12.37 -13.93 2.50
CA PHE A 272 13.19 -15.11 2.71
C PHE A 272 12.96 -15.67 4.11
N ILE A 273 12.70 -16.96 4.18
CA ILE A 273 12.56 -17.79 5.38
C ILE A 273 13.91 -18.44 5.62
N VAL A 274 14.62 -18.02 6.66
CA VAL A 274 15.98 -18.48 6.96
C VAL A 274 15.91 -19.62 7.98
N GLU A 275 16.55 -20.74 7.64
CA GLU A 275 16.70 -21.92 8.53
C GLU A 275 15.37 -22.36 9.17
N LYS A 276 14.48 -22.96 8.36
CA LYS A 276 13.23 -23.57 8.83
C LYS A 276 13.35 -25.09 8.77
N GLU A 277 13.33 -25.74 9.93
CA GLU A 277 13.52 -27.20 10.06
C GLU A 277 12.40 -27.99 9.37
N ASP A 278 11.14 -27.62 9.64
CA ASP A 278 9.97 -28.22 9.03
C ASP A 278 8.77 -27.24 8.98
N PRO A 279 7.66 -27.59 8.30
CA PRO A 279 6.49 -26.72 8.19
C PRO A 279 5.78 -26.35 9.50
N PHE A 280 6.01 -27.10 10.58
CA PHE A 280 5.40 -26.94 11.91
C PHE A 280 6.25 -26.11 12.88
N HIS A 281 7.46 -25.71 12.47
CA HIS A 281 8.34 -24.86 13.28
C HIS A 281 8.41 -23.43 12.75
N GLN A 282 8.71 -22.49 13.66
CA GLN A 282 9.02 -21.12 13.27
C GLN A 282 10.41 -21.05 12.63
N PRO A 283 10.61 -20.20 11.62
CA PRO A 283 11.94 -19.97 11.09
C PRO A 283 12.82 -19.25 12.11
N LYS A 284 14.14 -19.44 11.98
CA LYS A 284 15.13 -18.71 12.80
C LYS A 284 15.13 -17.22 12.52
N ASP A 285 14.99 -16.85 11.25
CA ASP A 285 14.93 -15.46 10.82
C ASP A 285 14.06 -15.31 9.55
N LEU A 286 13.55 -14.10 9.34
CA LEU A 286 12.75 -13.70 8.20
C LEU A 286 13.28 -12.38 7.67
N LYS A 287 13.67 -12.38 6.40
CA LYS A 287 14.25 -11.22 5.73
C LYS A 287 13.36 -10.73 4.60
N ILE A 288 13.22 -9.42 4.44
CA ILE A 288 12.62 -8.81 3.24
C ILE A 288 13.74 -8.24 2.40
N VAL A 289 13.75 -8.61 1.12
CA VAL A 289 14.78 -8.19 0.16
C VAL A 289 14.12 -7.46 -0.99
N ILE A 290 14.65 -6.29 -1.34
CA ILE A 290 14.17 -5.45 -2.43
C ILE A 290 15.39 -4.90 -3.18
N GLU A 291 15.40 -5.03 -4.51
CA GLU A 291 16.52 -4.64 -5.39
C GLU A 291 17.87 -5.24 -4.93
N GLY A 292 17.88 -6.49 -4.46
CA GLY A 292 19.09 -7.17 -3.98
C GLY A 292 19.49 -6.85 -2.53
N THR A 293 18.88 -5.82 -1.92
CA THR A 293 19.22 -5.36 -0.57
C THR A 293 18.27 -5.96 0.47
N ALA A 294 18.82 -6.55 1.53
CA ALA A 294 18.04 -6.93 2.72
C ALA A 294 17.62 -5.68 3.49
N VAL A 295 16.34 -5.31 3.41
CA VAL A 295 15.79 -4.07 3.95
C VAL A 295 15.11 -4.26 5.31
N LEU A 296 14.72 -5.48 5.67
CA LEU A 296 14.23 -5.84 6.99
C LEU A 296 14.68 -7.25 7.33
N ASN A 297 14.91 -7.50 8.62
CA ASN A 297 15.27 -8.80 9.20
C ASN A 297 14.58 -8.94 10.57
N GLU A 298 14.78 -10.07 11.24
CA GLU A 298 14.29 -10.37 12.59
C GLU A 298 12.77 -10.24 12.73
N LEU A 299 12.04 -10.56 11.65
CA LEU A 299 10.59 -10.43 11.61
C LEU A 299 9.93 -11.59 12.37
N PRO A 300 8.85 -11.33 13.14
CA PRO A 300 8.30 -12.31 14.08
C PRO A 300 7.48 -13.43 13.43
N SER A 301 7.02 -13.24 12.20
CA SER A 301 6.24 -14.26 11.47
C SER A 301 6.18 -13.94 9.97
N VAL A 302 5.91 -14.96 9.14
CA VAL A 302 5.71 -14.76 7.69
C VAL A 302 4.54 -13.81 7.41
N ALA A 303 3.50 -13.84 8.25
CA ALA A 303 2.35 -12.94 8.10
C ALA A 303 2.72 -11.48 8.36
N THR A 304 3.51 -11.21 9.41
CA THR A 304 4.06 -9.88 9.69
C THR A 304 5.03 -9.45 8.60
N ALA A 305 5.89 -10.34 8.12
CA ALA A 305 6.78 -10.05 6.99
C ALA A 305 5.99 -9.68 5.73
N PHE A 306 4.90 -10.38 5.43
CA PHE A 306 4.02 -10.03 4.31
C PHE A 306 3.36 -8.67 4.51
N ALA A 307 2.86 -8.36 5.72
CA ALA A 307 2.28 -7.06 6.04
C ALA A 307 3.31 -5.93 5.85
N MET A 308 4.53 -6.10 6.38
CA MET A 308 5.61 -5.13 6.23
C MET A 308 6.02 -4.96 4.77
N PHE A 309 6.13 -6.06 4.03
CA PHE A 309 6.39 -6.04 2.59
C PHE A 309 5.31 -5.24 1.85
N PHE A 310 4.03 -5.50 2.14
CA PHE A 310 2.92 -4.75 1.56
C PHE A 310 3.01 -3.26 1.91
N GLY A 311 3.36 -2.93 3.16
CA GLY A 311 3.64 -1.55 3.59
C GLY A 311 4.75 -0.89 2.79
N LEU A 312 5.89 -1.56 2.65
CA LEU A 312 7.05 -1.08 1.90
C LEU A 312 6.72 -0.77 0.44
N VAL A 313 5.84 -1.53 -0.20
CA VAL A 313 5.38 -1.19 -1.56
C VAL A 313 4.78 0.22 -1.62
N TYR A 314 4.01 0.62 -0.62
CA TYR A 314 3.40 1.95 -0.56
C TYR A 314 4.43 3.01 -0.18
N VAL A 315 5.18 2.74 0.89
CA VAL A 315 6.17 3.65 1.48
C VAL A 315 7.24 4.01 0.45
N LEU A 316 7.76 3.03 -0.28
CA LEU A 316 8.81 3.17 -1.29
C LEU A 316 8.26 3.43 -2.70
N ASN A 317 6.94 3.54 -2.85
CA ASN A 317 6.26 3.83 -4.12
C ASN A 317 6.56 2.81 -5.24
N LEU A 318 6.53 1.52 -4.89
CA LEU A 318 6.86 0.39 -5.76
C LEU A 318 5.64 -0.16 -6.49
N LYS A 319 5.91 -0.96 -7.53
CA LYS A 319 4.93 -1.84 -8.20
C LYS A 319 4.76 -3.11 -7.38
N TYR A 320 3.57 -3.68 -7.43
CA TYR A 320 3.39 -5.06 -6.99
C TYR A 320 4.30 -6.01 -7.77
N PRO A 321 4.90 -7.00 -7.09
CA PRO A 321 5.64 -8.08 -7.76
C PRO A 321 4.76 -8.71 -8.85
N LYS A 322 5.27 -8.79 -10.08
CA LYS A 322 4.49 -9.27 -11.25
C LYS A 322 3.90 -10.66 -11.04
N LYS A 323 4.59 -11.51 -10.30
CA LYS A 323 4.23 -12.90 -10.02
C LYS A 323 3.25 -13.06 -8.84
N ALA A 324 2.96 -11.99 -8.10
CA ALA A 324 2.03 -11.98 -6.97
C ALA A 324 0.96 -10.88 -7.10
N GLN A 325 0.74 -10.35 -8.30
CA GLN A 325 -0.12 -9.20 -8.54
C GLN A 325 -1.56 -9.33 -8.01
N PHE A 326 -2.16 -10.53 -8.09
CA PHE A 326 -3.51 -10.80 -7.65
C PHE A 326 -3.56 -10.95 -6.13
N THR A 327 -2.53 -11.54 -5.52
CA THR A 327 -2.41 -11.60 -4.06
C THR A 327 -2.30 -10.20 -3.48
N PHE A 328 -1.49 -9.32 -4.06
CA PHE A 328 -1.43 -7.92 -3.61
C PHE A 328 -2.74 -7.15 -3.88
N GLU A 329 -3.41 -7.40 -5.00
CA GLU A 329 -4.74 -6.83 -5.26
C GLU A 329 -5.78 -7.33 -4.23
N PHE A 330 -5.74 -8.62 -3.87
CA PHE A 330 -6.58 -9.20 -2.82
C PHE A 330 -6.32 -8.52 -1.47
N VAL A 331 -5.06 -8.38 -1.07
CA VAL A 331 -4.69 -7.71 0.17
C VAL A 331 -5.16 -6.26 0.16
N GLN A 332 -4.87 -5.50 -0.91
CA GLN A 332 -5.31 -4.11 -1.05
C GLN A 332 -6.83 -3.98 -0.96
N LYS A 333 -7.58 -4.71 -1.79
CA LYS A 333 -9.02 -4.50 -1.99
C LYS A 333 -9.89 -5.17 -0.92
N VAL A 334 -9.49 -6.34 -0.44
CA VAL A 334 -10.31 -7.18 0.44
C VAL A 334 -9.87 -7.06 1.89
N LEU A 335 -8.57 -7.19 2.18
CA LEU A 335 -8.09 -7.10 3.56
C LEU A 335 -7.96 -5.63 4.01
N MET A 336 -7.30 -4.81 3.22
CA MET A 336 -7.04 -3.41 3.58
C MET A 336 -8.19 -2.48 3.20
N ALA A 337 -9.15 -2.95 2.39
CA ALA A 337 -10.27 -2.15 1.87
C ALA A 337 -9.81 -0.81 1.23
N LEU A 338 -8.66 -0.83 0.58
CA LEU A 338 -8.04 0.30 -0.10
C LEU A 338 -8.56 0.44 -1.52
N ASP A 339 -8.92 1.67 -1.89
CA ASP A 339 -9.42 2.07 -3.22
C ASP A 339 -10.65 1.25 -3.65
N GLY A 340 -11.85 1.78 -3.37
CA GLY A 340 -13.16 1.17 -3.69
C GLY A 340 -13.51 1.06 -5.19
N LYS A 341 -12.52 1.02 -6.08
CA LYS A 341 -12.69 0.80 -7.52
C LYS A 341 -12.77 -0.69 -7.88
N LYS A 342 -13.12 -0.93 -9.15
CA LYS A 342 -13.24 -2.24 -9.81
C LYS A 342 -12.08 -3.17 -9.45
N MET A 343 -12.42 -4.34 -8.92
CA MET A 343 -11.52 -5.48 -8.77
C MET A 343 -11.40 -6.22 -10.11
N SER A 344 -10.28 -6.90 -10.34
CA SER A 344 -10.16 -7.87 -11.41
C SER A 344 -11.21 -8.97 -11.26
N PRO A 345 -11.68 -9.61 -12.35
CA PRO A 345 -12.70 -10.66 -12.26
C PRO A 345 -12.33 -11.82 -11.32
N ARG A 346 -11.02 -12.06 -11.14
CA ARG A 346 -10.52 -13.08 -10.23
C ARG A 346 -10.72 -12.69 -8.76
N ILE A 347 -10.33 -11.46 -8.40
CA ILE A 347 -10.48 -10.95 -7.04
C ILE A 347 -11.94 -10.66 -6.71
N HIS A 348 -12.72 -10.17 -7.68
CA HIS A 348 -14.14 -9.96 -7.49
C HIS A 348 -14.87 -11.26 -7.12
N ARG A 349 -14.65 -12.35 -7.87
CA ARG A 349 -15.26 -13.65 -7.56
C ARG A 349 -14.90 -14.17 -6.17
N LEU A 350 -13.62 -14.05 -5.78
CA LEU A 350 -13.18 -14.44 -4.44
C LEU A 350 -13.83 -13.56 -3.37
N SER A 351 -13.83 -12.24 -3.57
CA SER A 351 -14.47 -11.28 -2.66
C SER A 351 -15.95 -11.55 -2.48
N THR A 352 -16.70 -11.84 -3.55
CA THR A 352 -18.12 -12.21 -3.46
C THR A 352 -18.33 -13.45 -2.58
N PHE A 353 -17.48 -14.48 -2.71
CA PHE A 353 -17.56 -15.67 -1.85
C PHE A 353 -17.24 -15.34 -0.38
N LEU A 354 -16.26 -14.48 -0.13
CA LEU A 354 -15.89 -14.11 1.25
C LEU A 354 -16.98 -13.27 1.94
N HIS A 355 -17.73 -12.49 1.17
CA HIS A 355 -18.81 -11.63 1.67
C HIS A 355 -20.20 -12.25 1.58
N SER A 356 -20.37 -13.40 0.91
CA SER A 356 -21.65 -14.09 0.94
C SER A 356 -21.97 -14.51 2.37
N SER A 357 -23.17 -14.17 2.84
CA SER A 357 -23.77 -14.78 4.01
C SER A 357 -23.90 -16.27 3.72
N GLU A 358 -23.35 -17.11 4.59
CA GLU A 358 -23.69 -18.55 4.58
C GLU A 358 -25.11 -18.74 5.11
#